data_AF-A0A971HEX0-F1
#
_entry.id   AF-A0A971HEX0-F1
#
_cell.length_a   1.000
_cell.length_b   1.000
_cell.length_c   1.000
_cell.angle_alpha   90.00
_cell.angle_beta   90.00
_cell.angle_gamma   90.00
#
_symmetry.space_group_name_H-M   'P 1'
#
loop_
_entity.id
_entity.type
_entity.pdbx_description
1 polymer ?
#
loop_
_entity_poly.entity_id
_entity_poly.type
_entity_poly.pdbx_seq_one_letter_code
_entity_poly.pdbx_strand_id
1 'polypeptide(L)'
;MKKLKKSKAGFTLVELIVVIAIIGVLAAVLAPQYVKWVEKGRIAADINTAETLLTAVNVAIVDAGVEGKDIGSGTITMDAKETKETKETKETKDEDEDTYMEKALKEILGADWKKARVTNKGGTDSPGTTYTINYSATGATGAWSQTETLPNTEGDSEGDSEGDSEGE
;
A
#
# COMPACT_ATOMS: atom_id res chain seq x y z
N MET A 1 -22.21 -37.99 56.60
CA MET A 1 -21.80 -37.38 55.31
C MET A 1 -20.73 -36.32 55.58
N LYS A 2 -19.47 -36.54 55.15
CA LYS A 2 -18.36 -35.57 55.34
C LYS A 2 -18.49 -34.46 54.29
N LYS A 3 -18.71 -33.21 54.73
CA LYS A 3 -18.73 -32.04 53.84
C LYS A 3 -17.29 -31.67 53.47
N LEU A 4 -16.95 -31.78 52.19
CA LEU A 4 -15.67 -31.30 51.65
C LEU A 4 -15.69 -29.75 51.69
N LYS A 5 -14.97 -29.15 52.64
CA LYS A 5 -14.71 -27.70 52.63
C LYS A 5 -13.79 -27.41 51.45
N LYS A 6 -14.35 -26.83 50.38
CA LYS A 6 -13.58 -26.31 49.25
C LYS A 6 -12.89 -25.03 49.73
N SER A 7 -11.58 -25.09 49.97
CA SER A 7 -10.77 -23.90 50.27
C SER A 7 -10.86 -22.96 49.08
N LYS A 8 -11.38 -21.75 49.29
CA LYS A 8 -11.20 -20.67 48.32
C LYS A 8 -9.77 -20.16 48.49
N ALA A 9 -8.86 -20.61 47.63
CA ALA A 9 -7.58 -19.96 47.45
C ALA A 9 -7.87 -18.57 46.83
N GLY A 10 -7.81 -17.53 47.64
CA GLY A 10 -7.94 -16.15 47.19
C GLY A 10 -6.57 -15.64 46.74
N PHE A 11 -6.52 -15.02 45.57
CA PHE A 11 -5.34 -14.31 45.08
C PHE A 11 -4.99 -13.20 46.06
N THR A 12 -3.72 -13.06 46.43
CA THR A 12 -3.31 -11.98 47.33
C THR A 12 -3.26 -10.66 46.55
N LEU A 13 -3.61 -9.55 47.22
CA LEU A 13 -3.56 -8.22 46.60
C LEU A 13 -2.11 -7.87 46.17
N VAL A 14 -1.13 -8.40 46.89
CA VAL A 14 0.30 -8.21 46.61
C VAL A 14 0.71 -8.92 45.33
N GLU A 15 0.27 -10.17 45.09
CA GLU A 15 0.53 -10.87 43.83
C GLU A 15 0.00 -10.07 42.63
N LEU A 16 -1.17 -9.43 42.77
CA LEU A 16 -1.72 -8.60 41.70
C LEU A 16 -0.89 -7.34 41.45
N ILE A 17 -0.40 -6.67 42.51
CA ILE A 17 0.41 -5.45 42.40
C ILE A 17 1.75 -5.73 41.70
N VAL A 18 2.40 -6.84 42.03
CA VAL A 18 3.67 -7.21 41.39
C VAL A 18 3.47 -7.51 39.89
N VAL A 19 2.34 -8.12 39.52
CA VAL A 19 2.02 -8.42 38.11
C VAL A 19 1.84 -7.14 37.30
N ILE A 20 1.05 -6.18 37.77
CA ILE A 20 0.85 -4.91 37.05
C ILE A 20 2.15 -4.10 36.97
N ALA A 21 3.03 -4.20 37.97
CA ALA A 21 4.33 -3.54 37.96
C ALA A 21 5.24 -4.10 36.86
N ILE A 22 5.29 -5.43 36.70
CA ILE A 22 6.09 -6.06 35.64
C ILE A 22 5.50 -5.75 34.25
N ILE A 23 4.18 -5.84 34.08
CA ILE A 23 3.52 -5.48 32.82
C ILE A 23 3.79 -4.01 32.46
N GLY A 24 3.79 -3.11 33.44
CA GLY A 24 4.10 -1.69 33.22
C GLY A 24 5.51 -1.46 32.68
N VAL A 25 6.52 -2.12 33.24
CA VAL A 25 7.91 -2.02 32.76
C VAL A 25 8.05 -2.60 31.35
N LEU A 26 7.46 -3.76 31.09
CA LEU A 26 7.50 -4.39 29.76
C LEU A 26 6.79 -3.53 28.70
N ALA A 27 5.62 -2.97 29.02
CA ALA A 27 4.88 -2.09 28.12
C ALA A 27 5.67 -0.81 27.81
N ALA A 28 6.37 -0.24 28.79
CA ALA A 28 7.16 0.98 28.59
C ALA A 28 8.31 0.76 27.60
N VAL A 29 8.99 -0.39 27.63
CA VAL A 29 10.06 -0.72 26.68
C VAL A 29 9.50 -1.08 25.30
N LEU A 30 8.37 -1.79 25.26
CA LEU A 30 7.79 -2.30 24.03
C LEU A 30 7.05 -1.23 23.20
N ALA A 31 6.44 -0.23 23.85
CA ALA A 31 5.66 0.83 23.19
C ALA A 31 6.36 1.48 21.98
N PRO A 32 7.61 1.97 22.06
CA PRO A 32 8.28 2.58 20.90
C PRO A 32 8.61 1.58 19.79
N GLN A 33 8.87 0.32 20.13
CA GLN A 33 9.15 -0.73 19.13
C GLN A 33 7.87 -1.13 18.40
N TYR A 34 6.75 -1.24 19.12
CA TYR A 34 5.46 -1.60 18.56
C TYR A 34 4.99 -0.61 17.49
N VAL A 35 5.14 0.69 17.72
CA VAL A 35 4.79 1.73 16.72
C VAL A 35 5.59 1.54 15.42
N LYS A 36 6.89 1.25 15.51
CA LYS A 36 7.72 0.98 14.33
C LYS A 36 7.29 -0.27 13.56
N TRP A 37 6.81 -1.30 14.25
CA TRP A 37 6.38 -2.55 13.60
C TRP A 37 5.05 -2.38 12.88
N VAL A 38 4.12 -1.64 13.49
CA VAL A 38 2.87 -1.27 12.84
C VAL A 38 3.17 -0.45 11.58
N GLU A 39 4.11 0.49 11.66
CA GLU A 39 4.47 1.30 10.51
C GLU A 39 5.05 0.45 9.38
N LYS A 40 6.03 -0.43 9.67
CA LYS A 40 6.57 -1.39 8.70
C LYS A 40 5.50 -2.24 8.02
N GLY A 41 4.50 -2.67 8.78
CA GLY A 41 3.37 -3.43 8.23
C GLY A 41 2.53 -2.61 7.23
N ARG A 42 2.36 -1.32 7.48
CA ARG A 42 1.67 -0.39 6.57
C ARG A 42 2.48 -0.15 5.31
N ILE A 43 3.79 0.05 5.42
CA ILE A 43 4.69 0.17 4.25
C ILE A 43 4.56 -1.07 3.35
N ALA A 44 4.64 -2.27 3.93
CA ALA A 44 4.53 -3.50 3.16
C ALA A 44 3.18 -3.66 2.47
N ALA A 45 2.08 -3.24 3.11
CA ALA A 45 0.76 -3.24 2.50
C ALA A 45 0.64 -2.21 1.37
N ASP A 46 1.23 -1.03 1.53
CA ASP A 46 1.25 0.03 0.53
C ASP A 46 2.05 -0.44 -0.72
N ILE A 47 3.22 -1.07 -0.53
CA ILE A 47 4.03 -1.64 -1.61
C ILE A 47 3.24 -2.70 -2.38
N ASN A 48 2.61 -3.65 -1.69
CA ASN A 48 1.80 -4.70 -2.33
C ASN A 48 0.64 -4.10 -3.15
N THR A 49 0.02 -3.02 -2.64
CA THR A 49 -1.02 -2.30 -3.39
C THR A 49 -0.44 -1.64 -4.65
N ALA A 50 0.75 -1.05 -4.57
CA ALA A 50 1.44 -0.46 -5.72
C ALA A 50 1.84 -1.52 -6.77
N GLU A 51 2.33 -2.70 -6.35
CA GLU A 51 2.62 -3.84 -7.24
C GLU A 51 1.34 -4.35 -7.94
N THR A 52 0.21 -4.33 -7.23
CA THR A 52 -1.10 -4.70 -7.79
C THR A 52 -1.55 -3.68 -8.86
N LEU A 53 -1.35 -2.37 -8.61
CA LEU A 53 -1.60 -1.32 -9.62
C LEU A 53 -0.71 -1.52 -10.85
N LEU A 54 0.57 -1.85 -10.65
CA LEU A 54 1.50 -2.14 -11.73
C LEU A 54 1.05 -3.35 -12.57
N THR A 55 0.56 -4.39 -11.91
CA THR A 55 0.01 -5.57 -12.58
C THR A 55 -1.18 -5.18 -13.46
N ALA A 56 -2.06 -4.29 -12.99
CA ALA A 56 -3.18 -3.79 -13.79
C ALA A 56 -2.73 -2.97 -15.01
N VAL A 57 -1.71 -2.12 -14.86
CA VAL A 57 -1.10 -1.40 -15.99
C VAL A 57 -0.56 -2.37 -17.03
N ASN A 58 0.14 -3.42 -16.61
CA ASN A 58 0.65 -4.46 -17.51
C ASN A 58 -0.46 -5.18 -18.26
N VAL A 59 -1.53 -5.59 -17.57
CA VAL A 59 -2.69 -6.24 -18.19
C VAL A 59 -3.34 -5.31 -19.22
N ALA A 60 -3.54 -4.03 -18.88
CA ALA A 60 -4.07 -3.06 -19.82
C ALA A 60 -3.22 -2.99 -21.10
N ILE A 61 -1.90 -2.81 -20.96
CA ILE A 61 -0.95 -2.72 -22.08
C ILE A 61 -1.00 -3.97 -22.96
N VAL A 62 -1.01 -5.16 -22.35
CA VAL A 62 -1.06 -6.43 -23.09
C VAL A 62 -2.38 -6.58 -23.85
N ASP A 63 -3.51 -6.34 -23.20
CA ASP A 63 -4.83 -6.48 -23.81
C ASP A 63 -5.01 -5.53 -24.99
N ALA A 64 -4.67 -4.25 -24.82
CA ALA A 64 -4.72 -3.28 -25.90
C ALA A 64 -3.75 -3.65 -27.03
N GLY A 65 -2.55 -4.13 -26.69
CA GLY A 65 -1.54 -4.54 -27.65
C GLY A 65 -1.96 -5.73 -28.52
N VAL A 66 -2.68 -6.71 -27.94
CA VAL A 66 -3.25 -7.85 -28.68
C VAL A 66 -4.28 -7.38 -29.71
N GLU A 67 -5.04 -6.34 -29.39
CA GLU A 67 -6.04 -5.74 -30.29
C GLU A 67 -5.46 -4.65 -31.21
N GLY A 68 -4.17 -4.34 -31.08
CA GLY A 68 -3.49 -3.29 -31.85
C GLY A 68 -4.00 -1.88 -31.53
N LYS A 69 -4.47 -1.66 -30.31
CA LYS A 69 -5.04 -0.40 -29.81
C LYS A 69 -4.00 0.40 -29.02
N ASP A 70 -4.14 1.72 -29.05
CA ASP A 70 -3.28 2.65 -28.32
C ASP A 70 -3.86 2.95 -26.94
N ILE A 71 -3.07 2.76 -25.89
CA ILE A 71 -3.41 3.27 -24.54
C ILE A 71 -2.95 4.73 -24.38
N GLY A 72 -2.03 5.17 -25.22
CA GLY A 72 -1.39 6.46 -25.05
C GLY A 72 -0.46 6.44 -23.85
N SER A 73 -0.32 7.57 -23.18
CA SER A 73 0.60 7.81 -22.08
C SER A 73 -0.10 8.54 -20.94
N GLY A 74 0.38 8.26 -19.75
CA GLY A 74 -0.15 8.85 -18.53
C GLY A 74 0.55 8.33 -17.30
N THR A 75 -0.02 8.71 -16.17
CA THR A 75 0.54 8.44 -14.86
C THR A 75 -0.56 7.96 -13.92
N ILE A 76 -0.32 6.85 -13.23
CA ILE A 76 -1.08 6.44 -12.06
C ILE A 76 -0.32 6.88 -10.82
N THR A 77 -0.96 7.66 -9.96
CA THR A 77 -0.39 8.16 -8.71
C THR A 77 -1.22 7.65 -7.55
N MET A 78 -0.58 6.95 -6.61
CA MET A 78 -1.17 6.56 -5.33
C MET A 78 -0.54 7.39 -4.22
N ASP A 79 -1.34 8.26 -3.60
CA ASP A 79 -0.93 9.13 -2.49
C ASP A 79 -1.71 8.82 -1.21
N ALA A 80 -1.54 9.63 -0.17
CA ALA A 80 -2.21 9.45 1.13
C ALA A 80 -3.74 9.72 1.12
N LYS A 81 -4.28 10.24 0.03
CA LYS A 81 -5.70 10.56 -0.15
C LYS A 81 -6.39 9.51 -1.01
N GLU A 82 -5.84 9.26 -2.19
CA GLU A 82 -6.49 8.44 -3.21
C GLU A 82 -5.49 7.99 -4.28
N THR A 83 -5.96 7.11 -5.15
CA THR A 83 -5.27 6.75 -6.39
C THR A 83 -5.92 7.46 -7.55
N LYS A 84 -5.11 8.11 -8.39
CA LYS A 84 -5.56 8.84 -9.57
C LYS A 84 -4.84 8.36 -10.80
N GLU A 85 -5.54 8.36 -11.91
CA GLU A 85 -4.94 8.30 -13.24
C GLU A 85 -5.00 9.70 -13.86
N THR A 86 -3.86 10.17 -14.38
CA THR A 86 -3.75 11.38 -15.18
C THR A 86 -3.29 11.00 -16.57
N LYS A 87 -4.12 11.23 -17.59
CA LYS A 87 -3.79 10.92 -18.99
C LYS A 87 -3.11 12.11 -19.64
N GLU A 88 -1.95 11.88 -20.25
CA GLU A 88 -1.22 12.90 -21.02
C GLU A 88 -1.63 12.87 -22.49
N THR A 89 -1.84 11.68 -23.03
CA THR A 89 -2.36 11.49 -24.39
C THR A 89 -3.67 10.71 -24.37
N LYS A 90 -4.41 10.79 -25.48
CA LYS A 90 -5.70 10.14 -25.58
C LYS A 90 -5.51 8.65 -25.80
N GLU A 91 -6.06 7.86 -24.89
CA GLU A 91 -6.31 6.44 -25.09
C GLU A 91 -7.39 6.25 -26.16
N THR A 92 -7.14 5.35 -27.11
CA THR A 92 -8.20 4.89 -28.01
C THR A 92 -9.24 4.14 -27.19
N LYS A 93 -10.48 4.63 -27.21
CA LYS A 93 -11.62 3.93 -26.61
C LYS A 93 -12.41 3.25 -27.72
N ASP A 94 -12.92 2.07 -27.43
CA ASP A 94 -14.07 1.56 -28.17
C ASP A 94 -15.33 2.30 -27.69
N GLU A 95 -16.25 2.56 -28.63
CA GLU A 95 -17.40 3.45 -28.40
C GLU A 95 -18.23 2.97 -27.19
N ASP A 96 -18.43 3.87 -26.22
CA ASP A 96 -19.17 3.69 -24.96
C ASP A 96 -18.62 2.70 -23.91
N GLU A 97 -17.37 2.23 -24.06
CA GLU A 97 -16.73 1.35 -23.07
C GLU A 97 -15.72 2.08 -22.15
N ASP A 98 -15.48 1.48 -20.97
CA ASP A 98 -14.36 1.83 -20.11
C ASP A 98 -13.05 1.66 -20.90
N THR A 99 -12.03 2.43 -20.53
CA THR A 99 -10.74 2.31 -21.22
C THR A 99 -10.02 1.02 -20.82
N TYR A 100 -9.04 0.54 -21.60
CA TYR A 100 -8.27 -0.66 -21.26
C TYR A 100 -7.65 -0.54 -19.87
N MET A 101 -7.14 0.67 -19.55
CA MET A 101 -6.62 0.96 -18.22
C MET A 101 -7.69 0.89 -17.13
N GLU A 102 -8.82 1.58 -17.30
CA GLU A 102 -9.89 1.60 -16.29
C GLU A 102 -10.53 0.20 -16.12
N LYS A 103 -10.62 -0.59 -17.20
CA LYS A 103 -11.08 -1.98 -17.17
C LYS A 103 -10.14 -2.86 -16.36
N ALA A 104 -8.84 -2.86 -16.66
CA ALA A 104 -7.86 -3.68 -15.95
C ALA A 104 -7.78 -3.30 -14.45
N LEU A 105 -7.83 -2.01 -14.14
CA LEU A 105 -7.85 -1.52 -12.76
C LEU A 105 -9.10 -1.99 -12.01
N LYS A 106 -10.28 -1.91 -12.64
CA LYS A 106 -11.53 -2.40 -12.03
C LYS A 106 -11.55 -3.92 -11.87
N GLU A 107 -10.95 -4.66 -12.79
CA GLU A 107 -10.89 -6.13 -12.73
C GLU A 107 -9.98 -6.60 -11.60
N ILE A 108 -8.80 -6.01 -11.46
CA ILE A 108 -7.78 -6.44 -10.50
C ILE A 108 -8.03 -5.85 -9.10
N LEU A 109 -8.36 -4.55 -9.01
CA LEU A 109 -8.51 -3.85 -7.73
C LEU A 109 -9.97 -3.61 -7.32
N GLY A 110 -10.93 -3.83 -8.22
CA GLY A 110 -12.35 -3.59 -7.99
C GLY A 110 -12.82 -2.20 -8.39
N ALA A 111 -14.15 -1.99 -8.36
CA ALA A 111 -14.81 -0.76 -8.81
C ALA A 111 -14.35 0.51 -8.05
N ASP A 112 -13.84 0.33 -6.83
CA ASP A 112 -13.41 1.39 -5.92
C ASP A 112 -11.88 1.59 -5.92
N TRP A 113 -11.16 1.15 -6.96
CA TRP A 113 -9.69 1.22 -7.04
C TRP A 113 -9.11 2.60 -6.73
N LYS A 114 -9.83 3.69 -7.07
CA LYS A 114 -9.44 5.07 -6.76
C LYS A 114 -9.36 5.36 -5.26
N LYS A 115 -10.00 4.55 -4.41
CA LYS A 115 -9.95 4.69 -2.94
C LYS A 115 -8.71 4.04 -2.32
N ALA A 116 -7.95 3.23 -3.08
CA ALA A 116 -6.65 2.75 -2.64
C ALA A 116 -5.73 3.94 -2.37
N ARG A 117 -4.95 3.88 -1.28
CA ARG A 117 -4.12 5.00 -0.83
C ARG A 117 -2.98 4.50 0.03
N VAL A 118 -1.90 5.27 0.04
CA VAL A 118 -0.77 5.08 0.95
C VAL A 118 -1.22 5.35 2.38
N THR A 119 -0.75 4.53 3.31
CA THR A 119 -1.06 4.68 4.73
C THR A 119 0.18 4.93 5.59
N ASN A 120 1.39 4.69 5.11
CA ASN A 120 2.67 4.76 5.85
C ASN A 120 2.96 6.08 6.64
N LYS A 121 2.33 7.23 6.34
CA LYS A 121 2.57 8.46 7.12
C LYS A 121 1.32 9.26 7.46
N GLY A 122 1.38 9.94 8.61
CA GLY A 122 0.24 10.46 9.37
C GLY A 122 -0.80 11.26 8.58
N GLY A 123 -2.04 10.81 8.67
CA GLY A 123 -3.23 11.52 8.18
C GLY A 123 -3.28 11.69 6.66
N THR A 124 -4.44 12.05 6.14
CA THR A 124 -4.67 12.29 4.70
C THR A 124 -4.01 13.57 4.17
N ASP A 125 -3.38 14.36 5.06
CA ASP A 125 -2.92 15.72 4.78
C ASP A 125 -1.41 15.92 4.91
N SER A 126 -0.65 14.88 5.27
CA SER A 126 0.82 14.95 5.18
C SER A 126 1.26 14.66 3.74
N PRO A 127 2.34 15.29 3.24
CA PRO A 127 3.02 14.78 2.06
C PRO A 127 3.58 13.41 2.47
N GLY A 128 2.83 12.34 2.20
CA GLY A 128 3.23 10.97 2.44
C GLY A 128 4.08 10.44 1.30
N THR A 129 4.56 9.20 1.44
CA THR A 129 5.12 8.46 0.30
C THR A 129 4.11 8.45 -0.84
N THR A 130 4.58 8.71 -2.06
CA THR A 130 3.76 8.65 -3.26
C THR A 130 4.35 7.60 -4.19
N TYR A 131 3.52 6.64 -4.61
CA TYR A 131 3.90 5.68 -5.63
C TYR A 131 3.37 6.16 -6.97
N THR A 132 4.26 6.24 -7.95
CA THR A 132 3.94 6.72 -9.29
C THR A 132 4.28 5.64 -10.31
N ILE A 133 3.33 5.32 -11.19
CA ILE A 133 3.53 4.44 -12.33
C ILE A 133 3.32 5.27 -13.59
N ASN A 134 4.38 5.49 -14.35
CA ASN A 134 4.30 6.11 -15.66
C ASN A 134 4.11 5.02 -16.70
N TYR A 135 3.20 5.21 -17.64
CA TYR A 135 2.93 4.25 -18.70
C TYR A 135 2.90 4.94 -20.06
N SER A 136 3.28 4.20 -21.09
CA SER A 136 3.13 4.58 -22.49
C SER A 136 2.93 3.34 -23.34
N ALA A 137 1.84 3.24 -24.11
CA ALA A 137 1.67 2.17 -25.10
C ALA A 137 1.02 2.69 -26.38
N THR A 138 1.66 2.35 -27.50
CA THR A 138 1.24 2.70 -28.86
C THR A 138 1.35 1.44 -29.72
N GLY A 139 0.24 1.01 -30.29
CA GLY A 139 0.07 -0.23 -31.03
C GLY A 139 0.36 -1.45 -30.16
N ALA A 140 1.04 -2.44 -30.74
CA ALA A 140 1.39 -3.69 -30.05
C ALA A 140 2.57 -3.57 -29.06
N THR A 141 3.10 -2.36 -28.86
CA THR A 141 4.27 -2.12 -28.00
C THR A 141 3.94 -1.15 -26.88
N GLY A 142 4.21 -1.53 -25.65
CA GLY A 142 4.07 -0.66 -24.49
C GLY A 142 5.25 -0.77 -23.54
N ALA A 143 5.46 0.29 -22.78
CA ALA A 143 6.48 0.43 -21.76
C ALA A 143 5.86 1.09 -20.53
N TRP A 144 6.37 0.76 -19.36
CA TRP A 144 6.02 1.41 -18.11
C TRP A 144 7.25 1.57 -17.24
N SER A 145 7.21 2.51 -16.30
CA SER A 145 8.21 2.66 -15.25
C SER A 145 7.54 3.00 -13.93
N GLN A 146 8.14 2.51 -12.83
CA GLN A 146 7.69 2.84 -11.49
C GLN A 146 8.68 3.80 -10.84
N THR A 147 8.18 4.77 -10.09
CA THR A 147 8.99 5.64 -9.25
C THR A 147 8.32 5.79 -7.89
N GLU A 148 9.07 5.50 -6.84
CA GLU A 148 8.67 5.83 -5.47
C GLU A 148 9.23 7.21 -5.12
N THR A 149 8.34 8.14 -4.75
CA THR A 149 8.76 9.43 -4.20
C THR A 149 8.53 9.39 -2.70
N LEU A 150 9.64 9.37 -1.96
CA LEU A 150 9.61 9.49 -0.51
C LEU A 150 9.12 10.90 -0.12
N PRO A 151 8.36 11.02 0.99
CA PRO A 151 7.97 12.33 1.49
C PRO A 151 9.24 13.13 1.79
N ASN A 152 9.28 14.41 1.41
CA ASN A 152 10.43 15.27 1.71
C ASN A 152 10.54 15.43 3.24
N THR A 153 11.28 14.53 3.86
CA THR A 153 11.65 14.59 5.27
C THR A 153 13.01 15.23 5.32
N GLU A 154 13.05 16.52 5.61
CA GLU A 154 14.26 17.12 6.17
C GLU A 154 14.61 16.32 7.44
N GLY A 155 15.54 15.37 7.31
CA GLY A 155 16.02 14.53 8.39
C GLY A 155 15.37 13.15 8.46
N ASP A 156 15.77 12.24 7.57
CA ASP A 156 16.21 10.91 7.99
C ASP A 156 17.15 10.37 6.90
N SER A 157 18.42 10.36 7.24
CA SER A 157 19.53 9.82 6.49
C SER A 157 19.48 8.29 6.44
N GLU A 158 19.86 7.76 5.27
CA GLU A 158 20.44 6.42 5.04
C GLU A 158 19.50 5.21 5.17
N GLY A 159 19.28 4.55 4.03
CA GLY A 159 18.67 3.24 3.95
C GLY A 159 18.39 2.87 2.49
N ASP A 160 19.38 2.26 1.85
CA ASP A 160 19.40 1.82 0.46
C ASP A 160 18.11 1.13 -0.01
N SER A 161 17.62 1.54 -1.18
CA SER A 161 16.89 0.66 -2.09
C SER A 161 17.08 1.15 -3.53
N GLU A 162 18.27 0.89 -4.07
CA GLU A 162 18.44 0.76 -5.53
C GLU A 162 17.68 -0.49 -5.96
N GLY A 163 16.45 -0.30 -6.43
CA GLY A 163 15.69 -1.30 -7.16
C GLY A 163 15.81 -1.00 -8.65
N ASP A 164 16.94 -1.37 -9.25
CA ASP A 164 17.03 -1.51 -10.70
C ASP A 164 16.14 -2.69 -11.11
N SER A 165 15.03 -2.38 -11.78
CA SER A 165 14.33 -3.35 -12.62
C SER A 165 14.31 -2.82 -14.06
N GLU A 166 15.42 -3.03 -14.76
CA GLU A 166 15.40 -3.09 -16.22
C GLU A 166 14.67 -4.39 -16.61
N GLY A 167 13.56 -4.25 -17.34
CA GLY A 167 12.86 -5.36 -17.99
C GLY A 167 12.79 -5.07 -19.48
N GLU A 168 13.34 -6.00 -20.28
CA GLU A 168 13.23 -6.06 -21.74
C GLU A 168 11.78 -6.26 -22.23
#